data_AF-A0A0L0DNM1-F1
#
_entry.id   AF-A0A0L0DNM1-F1
#
_cell.length_a   1.000
_cell.length_b   1.000
_cell.length_c   1.000
_cell.angle_alpha   90.00
_cell.angle_beta   90.00
_cell.angle_gamma   90.00
#
_symmetry.space_group_name_H-M   'P 1'
#
loop_
_entity.id
_entity.type
_entity.pdbx_description
1 polymer ?
#
loop_
_entity_poly.entity_id
_entity_poly.type
_entity_poly.pdbx_seq_one_letter_code
_entity_poly.pdbx_strand_id
1 'polypeptide(L)'
;MVYNKLPSGLELRFDTLMKMISLALESSKLPLIKPHLLNFGKLVAAAFADVPVAKKRAGLQLAAKALSSVGARADAAELRFMLLDTYDNDDASSVTEVESVVLQVVSEALDMNNVFQFDHLLELKAVAAFATHANPQYVLVHQLLSVFVNGFVTDYTALYDSSAEAKDVVDNMLGLSHERNVEKMRLLSLTSLAANTEIIPYSLVSATLDVAPEDVERWCIKISKAKLARVRMDQASKVIHISRATQRVFEHSHWELLREKLSVWAKATRAMVDVVQNNKSG
;
A
#
# COMPACT_ATOMS: atom_id res chain seq x y z
N MET A 1 11.16 8.19 -34.23
CA MET A 1 10.94 7.12 -35.23
C MET A 1 11.98 5.98 -35.20
N VAL A 2 13.00 6.02 -34.34
CA VAL A 2 14.01 4.95 -34.23
C VAL A 2 13.51 3.77 -33.37
N TYR A 3 12.74 4.06 -32.32
CA TYR A 3 12.23 3.05 -31.37
C TYR A 3 11.34 1.97 -32.02
N ASN A 4 10.41 2.37 -32.89
CA ASN A 4 9.48 1.45 -33.56
C ASN A 4 10.13 0.59 -34.65
N LYS A 5 11.40 0.85 -35.01
CA LYS A 5 12.14 0.08 -36.02
C LYS A 5 13.06 -0.98 -35.41
N LEU A 6 13.17 -1.05 -34.07
CA LEU A 6 14.06 -1.98 -33.39
C LEU A 6 13.33 -3.29 -33.02
N PRO A 7 13.96 -4.47 -33.25
CA PRO A 7 13.40 -5.78 -32.86
C PRO A 7 13.08 -5.83 -31.36
N SER A 8 12.04 -6.59 -31.00
CA SER A 8 11.42 -6.65 -29.66
C SER A 8 12.22 -7.41 -28.59
N GLY A 9 13.56 -7.30 -28.57
CA GLY A 9 14.37 -7.99 -27.56
C GLY A 9 15.79 -7.47 -27.34
N LEU A 10 16.22 -6.39 -27.99
CA LEU A 10 17.61 -5.92 -27.86
C LEU A 10 17.79 -4.85 -26.77
N GLU A 11 18.90 -4.94 -26.04
CA GLU A 11 19.42 -3.90 -25.13
C GLU A 11 19.41 -2.51 -25.75
N LEU A 12 19.62 -2.40 -27.06
CA LEU A 12 19.57 -1.13 -27.81
C LEU A 12 18.19 -0.46 -27.78
N ARG A 13 17.10 -1.24 -27.73
CA ARG A 13 15.74 -0.71 -27.57
C ARG A 13 15.50 -0.19 -26.16
N PHE A 14 16.13 -0.82 -25.17
CA PHE A 14 16.14 -0.34 -23.80
C PHE A 14 16.95 0.95 -23.67
N ASP A 15 18.18 1.00 -24.20
CA ASP A 15 19.05 2.18 -24.14
C ASP A 15 18.47 3.39 -24.88
N THR A 16 17.78 3.16 -26.01
CA THR A 16 17.07 4.24 -26.73
C THR A 16 15.84 4.71 -25.97
N LEU A 17 15.11 3.82 -25.29
CA LEU A 17 14.00 4.18 -24.41
C LEU A 17 14.48 4.99 -23.21
N MET A 18 15.58 4.59 -22.59
CA MET A 18 16.22 5.32 -21.50
C MET A 18 16.59 6.74 -21.91
N LYS A 19 17.26 6.89 -23.06
CA LYS A 19 17.60 8.21 -23.62
C LYS A 19 16.38 9.04 -24.00
N MET A 20 15.28 8.40 -24.44
CA MET A 20 14.03 9.11 -24.70
C MET A 20 13.36 9.60 -23.42
N ILE A 21 13.39 8.82 -22.34
CA ILE A 21 12.83 9.27 -21.05
C ILE A 21 13.70 10.37 -20.44
N SER A 22 15.03 10.26 -20.49
CA SER A 22 15.92 11.33 -19.99
C SER A 22 15.73 12.64 -20.77
N LEU A 23 15.67 12.56 -22.10
CA LEU A 23 15.41 13.72 -22.96
C LEU A 23 14.01 14.31 -22.74
N ALA A 24 13.02 13.46 -22.45
CA ALA A 24 11.67 13.93 -22.14
C ALA A 24 11.57 14.62 -20.78
N LEU A 25 12.39 14.19 -19.81
CA LEU A 25 12.54 14.85 -18.52
C LEU A 25 13.12 16.27 -18.69
N GLU A 26 14.13 16.42 -19.56
CA GLU A 26 14.75 17.72 -19.85
C GLU A 26 13.85 18.63 -20.69
N SER A 27 13.08 18.06 -21.63
CA SER A 27 12.29 18.84 -22.61
C SER A 27 10.85 19.14 -22.18
N SER A 28 10.44 18.79 -20.94
CA SER A 28 9.09 19.01 -20.41
C SER A 28 7.94 18.41 -21.25
N LYS A 29 8.23 17.48 -22.16
CA LYS A 29 7.24 16.76 -23.01
C LYS A 29 6.77 15.44 -22.39
N LEU A 30 6.76 15.38 -21.07
CA LEU A 30 6.39 14.21 -20.29
C LEU A 30 4.95 13.67 -20.53
N PRO A 31 3.93 14.49 -20.86
CA PRO A 31 2.57 13.98 -21.09
C PRO A 31 2.46 12.99 -22.25
N LEU A 32 3.34 13.09 -23.26
CA LEU A 32 3.35 12.24 -24.45
C LEU A 32 3.88 10.82 -24.17
N ILE A 33 4.65 10.64 -23.10
CA ILE A 33 5.29 9.35 -22.76
C ILE A 33 4.53 8.62 -21.65
N LYS A 34 3.59 9.28 -20.96
CA LYS A 34 2.71 8.68 -19.95
C LYS A 34 2.16 7.29 -20.33
N PRO A 35 1.57 7.06 -21.52
CA PRO A 35 1.05 5.72 -21.88
C PRO A 35 2.16 4.66 -22.05
N HIS A 36 3.38 5.05 -22.41
CA HIS A 36 4.52 4.14 -22.51
C HIS A 36 5.16 3.85 -21.15
N LEU A 37 5.14 4.82 -20.22
CA LEU A 37 5.58 4.65 -18.83
C LEU A 37 4.62 3.76 -18.03
N LEU A 38 3.31 3.91 -18.25
CA LEU A 38 2.29 3.03 -17.66
C LEU A 38 2.45 1.55 -18.08
N ASN A 39 2.88 1.33 -19.32
CA ASN A 39 3.17 -0.01 -19.82
C ASN A 39 4.58 -0.47 -19.49
N PHE A 40 5.41 0.37 -18.85
CA PHE A 40 6.83 0.06 -18.65
C PHE A 40 7.03 -1.17 -17.77
N GLY A 41 6.23 -1.35 -16.71
CA GLY A 41 6.29 -2.57 -15.89
C GLY A 41 6.00 -3.85 -16.70
N LYS A 42 4.99 -3.81 -17.57
CA LYS A 42 4.66 -4.94 -18.48
C LYS A 42 5.74 -5.14 -19.55
N LEU A 43 6.33 -4.06 -20.05
CA LEU A 43 7.42 -4.11 -21.02
C LEU A 43 8.70 -4.68 -20.39
N VAL A 44 8.99 -4.35 -19.13
CA VAL A 44 10.12 -4.90 -18.38
C VAL A 44 9.94 -6.40 -18.13
N ALA A 45 8.72 -6.82 -17.76
CA ALA A 45 8.41 -8.24 -17.54
C ALA A 45 8.39 -9.07 -18.84
N ALA A 46 7.91 -8.51 -19.97
CA ALA A 46 7.71 -9.27 -21.21
C ALA A 46 8.82 -9.09 -22.25
N ALA A 47 9.21 -7.84 -22.55
CA ALA A 47 10.06 -7.50 -23.70
C ALA A 47 11.54 -7.31 -23.34
N PHE A 48 11.86 -7.19 -22.06
CA PHE A 48 13.23 -6.96 -21.58
C PHE A 48 13.75 -8.07 -20.65
N ALA A 49 13.19 -9.28 -20.71
CA ALA A 49 13.63 -10.41 -19.88
C ALA A 49 15.16 -10.65 -19.95
N ASP A 50 15.75 -10.49 -21.13
CA ASP A 50 17.19 -10.71 -21.39
C ASP A 50 18.13 -9.56 -20.97
N VAL A 51 17.59 -8.40 -20.53
CA VAL A 51 18.42 -7.24 -20.15
C VAL A 51 19.03 -7.44 -18.74
N PRO A 52 20.31 -7.07 -18.51
CA PRO A 52 20.94 -7.13 -17.21
C PRO A 52 20.14 -6.42 -16.11
N VAL A 53 20.05 -7.03 -14.92
CA VAL A 53 19.25 -6.53 -13.79
C VAL A 53 19.66 -5.10 -13.39
N ALA A 54 20.95 -4.77 -13.44
CA ALA A 54 21.45 -3.42 -13.18
C ALA A 54 20.89 -2.34 -14.13
N LYS A 55 20.77 -2.65 -15.44
CA LYS A 55 20.20 -1.72 -16.41
C LYS A 55 18.69 -1.58 -16.20
N LYS A 56 17.98 -2.67 -15.90
CA LYS A 56 16.54 -2.66 -15.56
C LYS A 56 16.27 -1.76 -14.34
N ARG A 57 17.10 -1.85 -13.30
CA ARG A 57 17.00 -1.01 -12.09
C ARG A 57 17.12 0.48 -12.41
N ALA A 58 18.16 0.86 -13.16
CA ALA A 58 18.36 2.24 -13.58
C ALA A 58 17.18 2.76 -14.41
N GLY A 59 16.58 1.91 -15.24
CA GLY A 59 15.39 2.28 -16.01
C GLY A 59 14.11 2.41 -15.23
N LEU A 60 13.87 1.52 -14.27
CA LEU A 60 12.74 1.61 -13.36
C LEU A 60 12.84 2.85 -12.46
N GLN A 61 14.03 3.17 -11.93
CA GLN A 61 14.25 4.40 -11.16
C GLN A 61 13.98 5.66 -12.00
N LEU A 62 14.50 5.71 -13.23
CA LEU A 62 14.34 6.87 -14.09
C LEU A 62 12.89 7.02 -14.59
N ALA A 63 12.21 5.92 -14.90
CA ALA A 63 10.79 5.89 -15.23
C ALA A 63 9.92 6.34 -14.03
N ALA A 64 10.24 5.88 -12.83
CA ALA A 64 9.53 6.29 -11.62
C ALA A 64 9.74 7.77 -11.31
N LYS A 65 10.97 8.30 -11.46
CA LYS A 65 11.25 9.74 -11.31
C LYS A 65 10.49 10.58 -12.34
N ALA A 66 10.43 10.11 -13.58
CA ALA A 66 9.66 10.74 -14.64
C ALA A 66 8.15 10.75 -14.31
N LEU A 67 7.58 9.63 -13.84
CA LEU A 67 6.17 9.56 -13.45
C LEU A 67 5.83 10.44 -12.24
N SER A 68 6.70 10.50 -11.22
CA SER A 68 6.52 11.40 -10.08
C SER A 68 6.51 12.88 -10.52
N SER A 69 7.35 13.26 -11.50
CA SER A 69 7.36 14.63 -12.06
C SER A 69 6.10 14.97 -12.88
N VAL A 70 5.39 13.95 -13.39
CA VAL A 70 4.14 14.08 -14.14
C VAL A 70 2.91 14.14 -13.24
N GLY A 71 3.08 13.96 -11.92
CA GLY A 71 1.99 13.85 -10.97
C GLY A 71 1.25 12.51 -11.01
N ALA A 72 1.76 11.53 -11.77
CA ALA A 72 1.26 10.15 -11.80
C ALA A 72 1.89 9.33 -10.67
N ARG A 73 1.63 9.75 -9.41
CA ARG A 73 2.30 9.21 -8.22
C ARG A 73 1.97 7.73 -7.96
N ALA A 74 0.72 7.32 -8.14
CA ALA A 74 0.30 5.93 -7.93
C ALA A 74 1.06 4.97 -8.86
N ASP A 75 1.15 5.31 -10.15
CA ASP A 75 1.87 4.51 -11.15
C ASP A 75 3.40 4.52 -10.89
N ALA A 76 3.94 5.62 -10.36
CA ALA A 76 5.33 5.69 -9.95
C ALA A 76 5.64 4.73 -8.79
N ALA A 77 4.76 4.66 -7.79
CA ALA A 77 4.93 3.72 -6.68
C ALA A 77 4.83 2.26 -7.13
N GLU A 78 3.91 1.92 -8.05
CA GLU A 78 3.84 0.57 -8.62
C GLU A 78 5.16 0.16 -9.31
N LEU A 79 5.76 1.06 -10.11
CA LEU A 79 7.06 0.78 -10.72
C LEU A 79 8.19 0.67 -9.68
N ARG A 80 8.11 1.39 -8.56
CA ARG A 80 9.09 1.27 -7.48
C ARG A 80 8.89 0.03 -6.62
N PHE A 81 7.66 -0.46 -6.45
CA PHE A 81 7.42 -1.77 -5.85
C PHE A 81 8.02 -2.87 -6.72
N MET A 82 7.82 -2.80 -8.04
CA MET A 82 8.47 -3.72 -8.97
C MET A 82 10.00 -3.62 -8.90
N LEU A 83 10.55 -2.42 -8.74
CA LEU A 83 11.98 -2.24 -8.52
C LEU A 83 12.45 -2.92 -7.22
N LEU A 84 11.72 -2.77 -6.11
CA LEU A 84 12.05 -3.44 -4.84
C LEU A 84 11.98 -4.97 -4.96
N ASP A 85 11.04 -5.51 -5.70
CA ASP A 85 10.94 -6.95 -5.98
C ASP A 85 12.15 -7.46 -6.79
N THR A 86 12.71 -6.64 -7.69
CA THR A 86 13.97 -6.98 -8.38
C THR A 86 15.22 -6.92 -7.50
N TYR A 87 15.14 -6.27 -6.33
CA TYR A 87 16.21 -6.30 -5.32
C TYR A 87 16.12 -7.53 -4.43
N ASP A 88 14.92 -8.05 -4.18
CA ASP A 88 14.72 -9.22 -3.31
C ASP A 88 15.29 -10.53 -3.89
N ASN A 89 15.50 -10.55 -5.21
CA ASN A 89 15.98 -11.71 -5.96
C ASN A 89 17.50 -11.70 -6.23
N ASP A 90 18.23 -10.64 -5.85
CA ASP A 90 19.61 -10.45 -6.30
C ASP A 90 20.46 -9.71 -5.25
N ASP A 91 21.26 -10.51 -4.52
CA ASP A 91 22.10 -10.12 -3.37
C ASP A 91 23.24 -9.12 -3.70
N ALA A 92 23.47 -8.82 -4.99
CA ALA A 92 24.62 -8.04 -5.46
C ALA A 92 24.43 -6.51 -5.43
N SER A 93 23.39 -6.02 -4.76
CA SER A 93 22.98 -4.61 -4.81
C SER A 93 23.66 -3.79 -3.71
N SER A 94 24.14 -2.59 -4.04
CA SER A 94 24.71 -1.70 -3.04
C SER A 94 23.64 -1.33 -2.01
N VAL A 95 23.92 -1.60 -0.72
CA VAL A 95 22.98 -1.45 0.39
C VAL A 95 22.40 -0.02 0.43
N THR A 96 23.22 0.99 0.13
CA THR A 96 22.85 2.41 0.11
C THR A 96 21.86 2.81 -0.99
N GLU A 97 21.94 2.21 -2.19
CA GLU A 97 20.96 2.50 -3.25
C GLU A 97 19.60 1.91 -2.91
N VAL A 98 19.58 0.68 -2.38
CA VAL A 98 18.36 0.01 -1.90
C VAL A 98 17.73 0.82 -0.78
N GLU A 99 18.53 1.30 0.16
CA GLU A 99 18.06 2.13 1.27
C GLU A 99 17.30 3.37 0.78
N SER A 100 17.90 4.11 -0.16
CA SER A 100 17.30 5.33 -0.71
C SER A 100 15.99 5.07 -1.45
N VAL A 101 15.90 3.94 -2.16
CA VAL A 101 14.69 3.52 -2.87
C VAL A 101 13.59 3.15 -1.89
N VAL A 102 13.92 2.42 -0.82
CA VAL A 102 12.95 2.05 0.22
C VAL A 102 12.37 3.30 0.89
N LEU A 103 13.22 4.27 1.28
CA LEU A 103 12.73 5.52 1.87
C LEU A 103 11.74 6.25 0.96
N GLN A 104 12.07 6.35 -0.32
CA GLN A 104 11.22 7.00 -1.32
C GLN A 104 9.91 6.26 -1.56
N VAL A 105 9.92 4.93 -1.48
CA VAL A 105 8.72 4.10 -1.60
C VAL A 105 7.83 4.27 -0.37
N VAL A 106 8.42 4.23 0.82
CA VAL A 106 7.68 4.38 2.07
C VAL A 106 7.07 5.79 2.16
N SER A 107 7.82 6.84 1.84
CA SER A 107 7.29 8.20 1.86
C SER A 107 6.15 8.39 0.86
N GLU A 108 6.28 7.89 -0.37
CA GLU A 108 5.20 7.98 -1.36
C GLU A 108 3.97 7.15 -0.98
N ALA A 109 4.16 5.93 -0.46
CA ALA A 109 3.05 5.08 -0.02
C ALA A 109 2.28 5.72 1.15
N LEU A 110 3.00 6.38 2.07
CA LEU A 110 2.39 7.06 3.21
C LEU A 110 1.70 8.38 2.81
N ASP A 111 2.25 9.18 1.90
CA ASP A 111 1.61 10.42 1.39
C ASP A 111 0.36 10.15 0.53
N MET A 112 0.24 8.96 -0.07
CA MET A 112 -0.93 8.61 -0.89
C MET A 112 -2.20 8.44 -0.06
N ASN A 113 -3.17 9.33 -0.26
CA ASN A 113 -4.46 9.31 0.43
C ASN A 113 -5.38 8.11 0.08
N ASN A 114 -5.09 7.39 -1.00
CA ASN A 114 -5.89 6.26 -1.50
C ASN A 114 -5.30 4.89 -1.15
N VAL A 115 -4.08 4.82 -0.63
CA VAL A 115 -3.40 3.57 -0.27
C VAL A 115 -3.50 3.38 1.25
N PHE A 116 -4.12 2.28 1.66
CA PHE A 116 -4.36 1.95 3.08
C PHE A 116 -3.87 0.55 3.47
N GLN A 117 -3.32 -0.21 2.52
CA GLN A 117 -2.78 -1.54 2.74
C GLN A 117 -1.28 -1.51 2.50
N PHE A 118 -0.51 -1.82 3.54
CA PHE A 118 0.97 -1.76 3.53
C PHE A 118 1.62 -3.11 3.85
N ASP A 119 0.82 -4.17 4.02
CA ASP A 119 1.26 -5.52 4.39
C ASP A 119 2.37 -6.05 3.48
N HIS A 120 2.14 -5.94 2.17
CA HIS A 120 3.12 -6.24 1.11
C HIS A 120 4.50 -5.59 1.36
N LEU A 121 4.55 -4.37 1.90
CA LEU A 121 5.81 -3.65 2.10
C LEU A 121 6.63 -4.24 3.22
N LEU A 122 5.99 -4.78 4.26
CA LEU A 122 6.69 -5.45 5.35
C LEU A 122 7.24 -6.82 4.92
N GLU A 123 6.61 -7.49 3.95
CA GLU A 123 7.07 -8.78 3.44
C GLU A 123 8.35 -8.68 2.59
N LEU A 124 8.67 -7.50 2.03
CA LEU A 124 9.86 -7.29 1.21
C LEU A 124 11.13 -7.40 2.08
N LYS A 125 12.09 -8.29 1.71
CA LYS A 125 13.33 -8.45 2.50
C LYS A 125 14.15 -7.16 2.59
N ALA A 126 14.10 -6.31 1.57
CA ALA A 126 14.74 -4.99 1.59
C ALA A 126 14.22 -4.09 2.73
N VAL A 127 12.94 -4.21 3.06
CA VAL A 127 12.30 -3.47 4.16
C VAL A 127 12.53 -4.19 5.49
N ALA A 128 12.50 -5.52 5.51
CA ALA A 128 12.86 -6.30 6.70
C ALA A 128 14.32 -6.07 7.14
N ALA A 129 15.23 -5.83 6.18
CA ALA A 129 16.63 -5.50 6.46
C ALA A 129 16.77 -4.20 7.27
N PHE A 130 15.82 -3.26 7.15
CA PHE A 130 15.83 -2.03 7.94
C PHE A 130 15.60 -2.26 9.43
N ALA A 131 14.94 -3.36 9.81
CA ALA A 131 14.75 -3.71 11.21
C ALA A 131 16.06 -4.06 11.94
N THR A 132 17.07 -4.51 11.19
CA THR A 132 18.39 -4.92 11.75
C THR A 132 19.50 -3.93 11.39
N HIS A 133 19.15 -2.76 10.83
CA HIS A 133 20.14 -1.83 10.30
C HIS A 133 20.92 -1.13 11.40
N ALA A 134 22.18 -0.79 11.11
CA ALA A 134 23.05 -0.07 12.05
C ALA A 134 22.61 1.38 12.33
N ASN A 135 21.76 1.97 11.49
CA ASN A 135 21.30 3.34 11.65
C ASN A 135 19.94 3.37 12.37
N PRO A 136 19.80 4.14 13.46
CA PRO A 136 18.56 4.20 14.25
C PRO A 136 17.38 4.77 13.44
N GLN A 137 17.65 5.66 12.48
CA GLN A 137 16.61 6.26 11.63
C GLN A 137 15.88 5.22 10.76
N TYR A 138 16.59 4.26 10.17
CA TYR A 138 15.96 3.21 9.35
C TYR A 138 15.14 2.24 10.19
N VAL A 139 15.60 1.95 11.40
CA VAL A 139 14.84 1.14 12.38
C VAL A 139 13.53 1.85 12.73
N LEU A 140 13.57 3.17 12.93
CA LEU A 140 12.37 3.99 13.15
C LEU A 140 11.41 3.98 11.95
N VAL A 141 11.91 4.01 10.71
CA VAL A 141 11.07 3.90 9.50
C VAL A 141 10.35 2.55 9.45
N HIS A 142 11.06 1.46 9.76
CA HIS A 142 10.44 0.13 9.83
C HIS A 142 9.41 0.04 10.96
N GLN A 143 9.72 0.60 12.15
CA GLN A 143 8.80 0.65 13.27
C GLN A 143 7.54 1.47 12.95
N LEU A 144 7.70 2.59 12.26
CA LEU A 144 6.61 3.42 11.77
C LEU A 144 5.71 2.61 10.81
N LEU A 145 6.30 1.92 9.84
CA LEU A 145 5.56 1.09 8.90
C LEU A 145 4.80 -0.04 9.62
N SER A 146 5.43 -0.67 10.62
CA SER A 146 4.80 -1.69 11.47
C SER A 146 3.58 -1.13 12.22
N VAL A 147 3.66 0.10 12.75
CA VAL A 147 2.52 0.78 13.38
C VAL A 147 1.41 1.08 12.38
N PHE A 148 1.73 1.45 11.13
CA PHE A 148 0.71 1.65 10.10
C PHE A 148 -0.04 0.35 9.75
N VAL A 149 0.64 -0.80 9.81
CA VAL A 149 0.06 -2.10 9.50
C VAL A 149 -0.73 -2.66 10.69
N ASN A 150 -0.12 -2.71 11.88
CA ASN A 150 -0.65 -3.43 13.04
C ASN A 150 -1.15 -2.53 14.18
N GLY A 151 -0.73 -1.27 14.22
CA GLY A 151 -0.96 -0.37 15.34
C GLY A 151 -2.23 0.50 15.23
N PHE A 152 -2.43 1.27 16.30
CA PHE A 152 -3.47 2.29 16.45
C PHE A 152 -2.90 3.71 16.39
N VAL A 153 -3.78 4.70 16.32
CA VAL A 153 -3.40 6.12 16.31
C VAL A 153 -2.58 6.51 17.54
N THR A 154 -2.87 5.91 18.71
CA THR A 154 -2.14 6.14 19.96
C THR A 154 -0.70 5.67 19.89
N ASP A 155 -0.44 4.58 19.17
CA ASP A 155 0.91 4.05 18.99
C ASP A 155 1.72 4.99 18.08
N TYR A 156 1.08 5.52 17.03
CA TYR A 156 1.71 6.51 16.16
C TYR A 156 2.05 7.81 16.90
N THR A 157 1.11 8.37 17.69
CA THR A 157 1.39 9.60 18.45
C THR A 157 2.44 9.37 19.53
N ALA A 158 2.41 8.23 20.22
CA ALA A 158 3.45 7.87 21.18
C ALA A 158 4.83 7.76 20.51
N LEU A 159 4.93 7.15 19.32
CA LEU A 159 6.19 7.11 18.58
C LEU A 159 6.65 8.49 18.15
N TYR A 160 5.75 9.33 17.63
CA TYR A 160 6.08 10.68 17.19
C TYR A 160 6.56 11.55 18.35
N ASP A 161 5.96 11.43 19.54
CA ASP A 161 6.35 12.20 20.72
C ASP A 161 7.50 11.60 21.52
N SER A 162 7.84 10.33 21.29
CA SER A 162 8.91 9.63 22.03
C SER A 162 10.31 10.22 21.81
N SER A 163 10.61 10.74 20.62
CA SER A 163 11.96 11.22 20.29
C SER A 163 11.93 12.36 19.26
N ALA A 164 12.85 13.31 19.41
CA ALA A 164 13.07 14.37 18.42
C ALA A 164 13.55 13.78 17.07
N GLU A 165 14.23 12.64 17.11
CA GLU A 165 14.68 11.86 15.95
C GLU A 165 13.50 11.29 15.16
N ALA A 166 12.44 10.83 15.82
CA ALA A 166 11.21 10.40 15.12
C ALA A 166 10.52 11.55 14.38
N LYS A 167 10.51 12.75 14.97
CA LYS A 167 9.98 13.95 14.32
C LYS A 167 10.81 14.31 13.09
N ASP A 168 12.13 14.29 13.22
CA ASP A 168 13.06 14.54 12.10
C ASP A 168 12.91 13.51 10.97
N VAL A 169 12.74 12.22 11.29
CA VAL A 169 12.51 11.17 10.30
C VAL A 169 11.19 11.40 9.55
N VAL A 170 10.10 11.75 10.25
CA VAL A 170 8.81 11.98 9.61
C VAL A 170 8.81 13.27 8.78
N ASP A 171 9.31 14.37 9.35
CA ASP A 171 9.18 15.71 8.77
C ASP A 171 10.28 16.02 7.74
N ASN A 172 11.54 15.64 8.01
CA ASN A 172 12.69 15.98 7.15
C ASN A 172 13.15 14.82 6.26
N MET A 173 13.17 13.59 6.77
CA MET A 173 13.66 12.44 5.99
C MET A 173 12.59 11.91 5.02
N LEU A 174 11.35 11.75 5.49
CA LEU A 174 10.23 11.28 4.69
C LEU A 174 9.43 12.42 4.05
N GLY A 175 9.55 13.65 4.57
CA GLY A 175 8.81 14.81 4.05
C GLY A 175 7.30 14.70 4.24
N LEU A 176 6.86 13.96 5.27
CA LEU A 176 5.45 13.66 5.51
C LEU A 176 4.83 14.69 6.45
N SER A 177 3.56 14.99 6.22
CA SER A 177 2.79 15.85 7.14
C SER A 177 2.26 15.01 8.31
N HIS A 178 2.65 15.37 9.53
CA HIS A 178 2.13 14.74 10.75
C HIS A 178 0.60 14.71 10.79
N GLU A 179 -0.08 15.81 10.49
CA GLU A 179 -1.55 15.90 10.50
C GLU A 179 -2.22 14.90 9.55
N ARG A 180 -1.68 14.76 8.33
CA ARG A 180 -2.19 13.79 7.34
C ARG A 180 -1.98 12.35 7.80
N ASN A 181 -0.83 12.08 8.39
CA ASN A 181 -0.52 10.75 8.94
C ASN A 181 -1.46 10.41 10.11
N VAL A 182 -1.75 11.36 11.00
CA VAL A 182 -2.74 11.17 12.08
C VAL A 182 -4.13 10.91 11.52
N GLU A 183 -4.58 11.68 10.54
CA GLU A 183 -5.88 11.46 9.89
C GLU A 183 -5.96 10.07 9.23
N LYS A 184 -4.89 9.66 8.53
CA LYS A 184 -4.79 8.35 7.91
C LYS A 184 -4.80 7.24 8.97
N MET A 185 -4.01 7.38 10.04
CA MET A 185 -3.96 6.44 11.16
C MET A 185 -5.29 6.32 11.90
N ARG A 186 -6.09 7.39 11.98
CA ARG A 186 -7.46 7.35 12.51
C ARG A 186 -8.37 6.47 11.65
N LEU A 187 -8.39 6.68 10.32
CA LEU A 187 -9.20 5.85 9.41
C LEU A 187 -8.81 4.37 9.49
N LEU A 188 -7.51 4.14 9.52
CA LEU A 188 -6.89 2.85 9.69
C LEU A 188 -7.32 2.19 11.03
N SER A 189 -7.16 2.87 12.16
CA SER A 189 -7.57 2.37 13.49
C SER A 189 -9.05 1.97 13.53
N LEU A 190 -9.92 2.81 12.97
CA LEU A 190 -11.35 2.52 12.86
C LEU A 190 -11.62 1.30 11.97
N THR A 191 -10.84 1.10 10.92
CA THR A 191 -10.94 -0.07 10.03
C THR A 191 -10.58 -1.36 10.76
N SER A 192 -9.48 -1.36 11.54
CA SER A 192 -9.12 -2.51 12.40
C SER A 192 -10.22 -2.83 13.41
N LEU A 193 -10.74 -1.80 14.08
CA LEU A 193 -11.82 -1.99 15.05
C LEU A 193 -13.08 -2.57 14.36
N ALA A 194 -13.40 -2.07 13.17
CA ALA A 194 -14.54 -2.51 12.40
C ALA A 194 -14.40 -3.92 11.81
N ALA A 195 -13.18 -4.41 11.65
CA ALA A 195 -12.97 -5.76 11.16
C ALA A 195 -13.20 -6.83 12.23
N ASN A 196 -12.96 -6.49 13.49
CA ASN A 196 -13.05 -7.42 14.61
C ASN A 196 -14.43 -7.46 15.30
N THR A 197 -15.28 -6.44 15.09
CA THR A 197 -16.54 -6.29 15.82
C THR A 197 -17.69 -5.89 14.89
N GLU A 198 -18.88 -6.47 15.07
CA GLU A 198 -20.05 -6.16 14.23
C GLU A 198 -20.85 -4.95 14.73
N ILE A 199 -20.82 -4.69 16.04
CA ILE A 199 -21.52 -3.58 16.69
C ILE A 199 -20.52 -2.86 17.59
N ILE A 200 -20.33 -1.56 17.38
CA ILE A 200 -19.37 -0.74 18.12
C ILE A 200 -20.10 0.43 18.79
N PRO A 201 -19.95 0.63 20.11
CA PRO A 201 -20.47 1.82 20.78
C PRO A 201 -19.64 3.07 20.43
N TYR A 202 -20.28 4.23 20.35
CA TYR A 202 -19.62 5.50 20.02
C TYR A 202 -18.49 5.84 21.01
N SER A 203 -18.62 5.45 22.28
CA SER A 203 -17.59 5.66 23.31
C SER A 203 -16.29 4.94 22.99
N LEU A 204 -16.36 3.71 22.48
CA LEU A 204 -15.19 2.93 22.08
C LEU A 204 -14.51 3.55 20.85
N VAL A 205 -15.29 4.05 19.89
CA VAL A 205 -14.75 4.75 18.73
C VAL A 205 -14.07 6.07 19.12
N SER A 206 -14.70 6.86 19.98
CA SER A 206 -14.12 8.13 20.46
C SER A 206 -12.81 7.90 21.21
N ALA A 207 -12.75 6.89 22.08
CA ALA A 207 -11.55 6.53 22.83
C ALA A 207 -10.42 6.00 21.93
N THR A 208 -10.75 5.14 20.94
CA THR A 208 -9.73 4.55 20.04
C THR A 208 -9.18 5.54 19.01
N LEU A 209 -9.98 6.52 18.59
CA LEU A 209 -9.55 7.54 17.62
C LEU A 209 -8.93 8.78 18.25
N ASP A 210 -9.05 8.92 19.58
CA ASP A 210 -8.75 10.14 20.33
C ASP A 210 -9.40 11.37 19.68
N VAL A 211 -10.74 11.32 19.60
CA VAL A 211 -11.57 12.39 19.02
C VAL A 211 -12.80 12.65 19.89
N ALA A 212 -13.32 13.88 19.80
CA ALA A 212 -14.56 14.25 20.47
C ALA A 212 -15.72 13.33 20.05
N PRO A 213 -16.67 13.03 20.95
CA PRO A 213 -17.80 12.16 20.65
C PRO A 213 -18.69 12.70 19.51
N GLU A 214 -18.69 14.02 19.29
CA GLU A 214 -19.42 14.68 18.21
C GLU A 214 -18.82 14.44 16.82
N ASP A 215 -17.51 14.18 16.75
CA ASP A 215 -16.82 13.96 15.47
C ASP A 215 -16.85 12.49 15.02
N VAL A 216 -17.31 11.56 15.87
CA VAL A 216 -17.39 10.12 15.57
C VAL A 216 -18.16 9.85 14.28
N GLU A 217 -19.28 10.55 14.07
CA GLU A 217 -20.10 10.41 12.87
C GLU A 217 -19.35 10.86 11.60
N ARG A 218 -18.55 11.93 11.70
CA ARG A 218 -17.74 12.40 10.58
C ARG A 218 -16.71 11.35 10.16
N TRP A 219 -16.08 10.69 11.13
CA TRP A 219 -15.13 9.59 10.85
C TRP A 219 -15.81 8.36 10.24
N CYS A 220 -17.03 8.04 10.68
CA CYS A 220 -17.85 6.97 10.08
C CYS A 220 -18.21 7.27 8.62
N ILE A 221 -18.46 8.54 8.27
CA ILE A 221 -18.69 8.95 6.88
C ILE A 221 -17.38 8.85 6.08
N LYS A 222 -16.24 9.28 6.65
CA LYS A 222 -14.93 9.22 5.96
C LYS A 222 -14.50 7.78 5.66
N ILE A 223 -14.63 6.85 6.61
CA ILE A 223 -14.27 5.43 6.38
C ILE A 223 -15.14 4.80 5.29
N SER A 224 -16.42 5.20 5.21
CA SER A 224 -17.33 4.74 4.16
C SER A 224 -16.98 5.33 2.79
N LYS A 225 -16.64 6.62 2.72
CA LYS A 225 -16.16 7.28 1.50
C LYS A 225 -14.85 6.67 1.00
N ALA A 226 -13.94 6.33 1.91
CA ALA A 226 -12.68 5.64 1.61
C ALA A 226 -12.88 4.16 1.22
N LYS A 227 -14.11 3.64 1.28
CA LYS A 227 -14.47 2.24 0.98
C LYS A 227 -13.74 1.22 1.86
N LEU A 228 -13.27 1.64 3.03
CA LEU A 228 -12.59 0.77 4.00
C LEU A 228 -13.57 -0.02 4.84
N ALA A 229 -14.74 0.54 5.14
CA ALA A 229 -15.82 -0.16 5.81
C ALA A 229 -17.20 0.33 5.35
N ARG A 230 -18.19 -0.56 5.39
CA ARG A 230 -19.60 -0.25 5.21
C ARG A 230 -20.26 -0.26 6.59
N VAL A 231 -20.60 0.93 7.06
CA VAL A 231 -21.16 1.17 8.40
C VAL A 231 -22.56 1.77 8.30
N ARG A 232 -23.39 1.46 9.29
CA ARG A 232 -24.70 2.08 9.56
C ARG A 232 -24.69 2.61 10.98
N MET A 233 -25.11 3.85 11.17
CA MET A 233 -25.09 4.51 12.47
C MET A 233 -26.50 4.51 13.07
N ASP A 234 -26.63 4.04 14.30
CA ASP A 234 -27.82 4.23 15.13
C ASP A 234 -27.52 5.32 16.16
N GLN A 235 -28.00 6.52 15.87
CA GLN A 235 -27.76 7.69 16.69
C GLN A 235 -28.54 7.64 18.02
N ALA A 236 -29.71 6.99 18.06
CA ALA A 236 -30.54 6.91 19.26
C ALA A 236 -29.89 6.01 20.32
N SER A 237 -29.37 4.86 19.88
CA SER A 237 -28.66 3.92 20.74
C SER A 237 -27.15 4.19 20.86
N LYS A 238 -26.62 5.17 20.12
CA LYS A 238 -25.17 5.52 20.07
C LYS A 238 -24.29 4.32 19.71
N VAL A 239 -24.71 3.54 18.71
CA VAL A 239 -23.99 2.36 18.22
C VAL A 239 -23.80 2.40 16.70
N ILE A 240 -22.74 1.77 16.23
CA ILE A 240 -22.39 1.64 14.82
C ILE A 240 -22.48 0.17 14.46
N HIS A 241 -23.31 -0.14 13.47
CA HIS A 241 -23.44 -1.46 12.90
C HIS A 241 -22.54 -1.59 11.67
N ILE A 242 -21.69 -2.60 11.67
CA ILE A 242 -20.76 -2.87 10.58
C ILE A 242 -21.33 -3.98 9.71
N SER A 243 -21.44 -3.69 8.42
CA SER A 243 -21.86 -4.68 7.43
C SER A 243 -20.67 -5.36 6.75
N ARG A 244 -19.56 -4.63 6.58
CA ARG A 244 -18.31 -5.14 6.01
C ARG A 244 -17.18 -4.22 6.40
N ALA A 245 -16.00 -4.75 6.69
CA ALA A 245 -14.77 -3.98 6.80
C ALA A 245 -13.66 -4.68 6.00
N THR A 246 -12.68 -3.90 5.56
CA THR A 246 -11.46 -4.40 4.94
C THR A 246 -10.50 -4.82 6.04
N GLN A 247 -9.94 -6.03 5.93
CA GLN A 247 -8.88 -6.49 6.83
C GLN A 247 -7.55 -5.90 6.36
N ARG A 248 -6.76 -5.31 7.27
CA ARG A 248 -5.45 -4.72 6.94
C ARG A 248 -4.36 -5.77 6.75
N VAL A 249 -4.38 -6.80 7.59
CA VAL A 249 -3.44 -7.94 7.57
C VAL A 249 -4.27 -9.22 7.57
N PHE A 250 -4.01 -10.09 6.58
CA PHE A 250 -4.77 -11.32 6.42
C PHE A 250 -3.97 -12.53 6.92
N GLU A 251 -4.03 -12.75 8.23
CA GLU A 251 -3.34 -13.86 8.88
C GLU A 251 -4.02 -15.23 8.71
N HIS A 252 -3.32 -16.28 9.16
CA HIS A 252 -3.81 -17.67 9.10
C HIS A 252 -5.15 -17.88 9.83
N SER A 253 -5.35 -17.21 10.97
CA SER A 253 -6.61 -17.24 11.72
C SER A 253 -7.82 -16.81 10.88
N HIS A 254 -7.64 -15.81 10.01
CA HIS A 254 -8.68 -15.37 9.09
C HIS A 254 -8.96 -16.39 7.99
N TRP A 255 -7.94 -17.15 7.54
CA TRP A 255 -8.11 -18.26 6.61
C TRP A 255 -8.93 -19.41 7.22
N GLU A 256 -8.69 -19.72 8.49
CA GLU A 256 -9.46 -20.74 9.21
C GLU A 256 -10.93 -20.32 9.36
N LEU A 257 -11.19 -19.08 9.77
CA LEU A 257 -12.55 -18.54 9.87
C LEU A 257 -13.27 -18.55 8.51
N LEU A 258 -12.57 -18.19 7.44
CA LEU A 258 -13.12 -18.22 6.08
C LEU A 258 -13.47 -19.66 5.66
N ARG A 259 -12.59 -20.62 5.95
CA ARG A 259 -12.82 -22.04 5.67
C ARG A 259 -14.05 -22.57 6.41
N GLU A 260 -14.23 -22.20 7.67
CA GLU A 260 -15.39 -22.60 8.45
C GLU A 260 -16.69 -22.03 7.85
N LYS A 261 -16.72 -20.72 7.56
CA LYS A 261 -17.87 -20.06 6.94
C LYS A 261 -18.23 -20.68 5.58
N LEU A 262 -17.22 -20.98 4.75
CA LEU A 262 -17.41 -21.66 3.46
C LEU A 262 -17.94 -23.08 3.63
N SER A 263 -17.50 -23.82 4.65
CA SER A 263 -18.02 -25.16 4.96
C SER A 263 -19.50 -25.13 5.33
N VAL A 264 -19.91 -24.17 6.16
CA VAL A 264 -21.32 -23.95 6.52
C VAL A 264 -22.14 -23.61 5.26
N TRP A 265 -21.64 -22.68 4.45
CA TRP A 265 -22.32 -22.29 3.21
C TRP A 265 -22.44 -23.44 2.20
N ALA A 266 -21.39 -24.26 2.07
CA ALA A 266 -21.41 -25.44 1.22
C ALA A 266 -22.43 -26.48 1.70
N LYS A 267 -22.55 -26.70 3.02
CA LYS A 267 -23.58 -27.57 3.59
C LYS A 267 -24.99 -27.04 3.34
N ALA A 268 -25.23 -25.74 3.55
CA ALA A 268 -26.53 -25.11 3.29
C ALA A 268 -26.94 -25.20 1.81
N THR A 269 -25.99 -24.99 0.89
CA THR A 269 -26.25 -25.07 -0.55
C THR A 269 -26.57 -26.50 -0.99
N ARG A 270 -25.87 -27.51 -0.45
CA ARG A 270 -26.21 -28.93 -0.71
C ARG A 270 -27.61 -29.27 -0.21
N ALA A 271 -27.95 -28.87 1.02
CA ALA A 271 -29.29 -29.09 1.57
C ALA A 271 -30.39 -28.46 0.69
N MET A 272 -30.17 -27.25 0.16
CA MET A 272 -31.10 -26.63 -0.78
C MET A 272 -31.24 -27.41 -2.09
N VAL A 273 -30.12 -27.92 -2.64
CA VAL A 273 -30.14 -28.75 -3.85
C VAL A 273 -30.92 -30.04 -3.61
N ASP A 274 -30.71 -30.71 -2.47
CA ASP A 274 -31.41 -31.94 -2.11
C ASP A 274 -32.92 -31.71 -2.00
N VAL A 275 -33.35 -30.60 -1.38
CA VAL A 275 -34.78 -30.22 -1.31
C VAL A 275 -35.37 -29.99 -2.70
N VAL A 276 -34.65 -29.32 -3.60
CA VAL A 276 -35.11 -29.08 -4.97
C VAL A 276 -35.19 -30.38 -5.77
N GLN A 277 -34.26 -31.32 -5.58
CA GLN A 277 -34.29 -32.63 -6.25
C GLN A 277 -35.45 -33.49 -5.74
N ASN A 278 -35.68 -33.51 -4.42
CA ASN A 278 -36.79 -34.26 -3.82
C ASN A 278 -38.15 -33.73 -4.30
N ASN A 279 -38.33 -32.40 -4.40
CA ASN A 279 -39.56 -31.79 -4.93
C ASN A 279 -39.76 -31.99 -6.44
N LYS A 280 -38.72 -32.34 -7.20
CA LYS A 280 -38.86 -32.69 -8.63
C LYS A 280 -39.19 -34.18 -8.85
N SER A 281 -39.01 -35.00 -7.82
CA SER A 281 -39.13 -36.46 -7.89
C SER A 281 -40.47 -36.99 -7.36
N GLY A 282 -41.25 -36.14 -6.69
CA GLY A 282 -42.62 -36.40 -6.24
C GLY A 282 -43.61 -35.56 -7.02
#